data_AF-A0A7J7UQI4-F1
#
_entry.id   AF-A0A7J7UQI4-F1
#
_cell.length_a   1.000
_cell.length_b   1.000
_cell.length_c   1.000
_cell.angle_alpha   90.00
_cell.angle_beta   90.00
_cell.angle_gamma   90.00
#
_symmetry.space_group_name_H-M   'P 1'
#
loop_
_entity.id
_entity.type
_entity.pdbx_description
1 polymer ?
#
loop_
_entity_poly.entity_id
_entity_poly.type
_entity_poly.pdbx_seq_one_letter_code
_entity_poly.pdbx_strand_id
1 'polypeptide(L)'
;MAERPEDLNLPNAVITRIIKEALPDGVNISKEARSAISRAASVFVLYATSCANNFAMKGKRKTLNASDVLSAMEEMEFQRFVAPLKEALEAYRREQRGKKEASEQKKKDKDRKTDSEIEHDFWLEVSKAGACQAQSI
;
A
#
# COMPACT_ATOMS: atom_id res chain seq x y z
N MET A 1 -4.54 21.99 -8.53
CA MET A 1 -3.21 21.33 -8.53
C MET A 1 -2.26 22.30 -7.83
N ALA A 2 -1.29 21.84 -7.04
CA ALA A 2 -0.36 22.75 -6.36
C ALA A 2 0.25 23.71 -7.38
N GLU A 3 -0.06 25.00 -7.26
CA GLU A 3 0.40 26.02 -8.23
C GLU A 3 1.89 26.28 -8.07
N ARG A 4 2.45 25.93 -6.91
CA ARG A 4 3.83 26.20 -6.54
C ARG A 4 4.45 25.02 -5.77
N PRO A 5 5.75 24.72 -5.99
CA PRO A 5 6.44 23.67 -5.23
C PRO A 5 6.52 23.99 -3.72
N GLU A 6 6.33 25.25 -3.33
CA GLU A 6 6.21 25.67 -1.92
C GLU A 6 4.92 25.21 -1.22
N ASP A 7 3.90 24.79 -1.97
CA ASP A 7 2.64 24.28 -1.43
C ASP A 7 2.73 22.79 -1.07
N LEU A 8 3.76 22.09 -1.56
CA LEU A 8 4.04 20.68 -1.30
C LEU A 8 4.96 20.52 -0.09
N ASN A 9 4.47 20.93 1.08
CA ASN A 9 5.27 20.87 2.31
C ASN A 9 5.19 19.49 2.97
N LEU A 10 6.34 18.84 3.12
CA LEU A 10 6.49 17.61 3.89
C LEU A 10 6.62 17.94 5.39
N PRO A 11 6.18 17.04 6.30
CA PRO A 11 6.29 17.29 7.73
C PRO A 11 7.75 17.48 8.19
N ASN A 12 8.06 18.66 8.73
CA ASN A 12 9.42 19.04 9.17
C ASN A 12 10.06 18.05 10.15
N ALA A 13 9.26 17.41 11.01
CA ALA A 13 9.72 16.38 11.94
C ALA A 13 10.28 15.16 11.20
N VAL A 14 9.59 14.70 10.16
CA VAL A 14 10.00 13.54 9.35
C VAL A 14 11.27 13.85 8.58
N ILE A 15 11.34 15.03 7.95
CA ILE A 15 12.55 15.49 7.23
C ILE A 15 13.75 15.54 8.17
N THR A 16 13.58 16.15 9.35
CA THR A 16 14.66 16.24 10.34
C THR A 16 15.15 14.87 10.79
N ARG A 17 14.23 13.91 10.98
CA ARG A 17 14.59 12.54 11.36
C ARG A 17 15.42 11.86 10.27
N ILE A 18 14.96 11.93 9.01
CA ILE A 18 15.65 11.32 7.86
C ILE A 18 17.05 11.92 7.66
N ILE A 19 17.20 13.25 7.79
CA ILE A 19 18.51 13.89 7.66
C ILE A 19 19.46 13.39 8.77
N LYS A 20 18.97 13.29 10.01
CA LYS A 20 19.79 12.78 11.13
C LYS A 20 20.17 11.32 10.96
N GLU A 21 19.28 10.48 10.44
CA GLU A 21 19.58 9.07 10.13
C GLU A 21 20.71 8.92 9.09
N ALA A 22 20.92 9.95 8.25
CA ALA A 22 22.00 10.00 7.26
C ALA A 22 23.31 10.66 7.76
N LEU A 23 23.33 11.17 9.00
CA LEU A 23 24.46 11.90 9.58
C LEU A 23 24.98 11.19 10.85
N PRO A 24 26.25 11.38 11.23
CA PRO A 24 26.75 10.94 12.52
C PRO A 24 26.02 11.60 13.70
N ASP A 25 26.05 10.93 14.85
CA ASP A 25 25.49 11.47 16.09
C ASP A 25 26.16 12.79 16.50
N GLY A 26 25.37 13.68 17.10
CA GLY A 26 25.85 14.98 17.58
C GLY A 26 25.98 16.08 16.50
N VAL A 27 25.70 15.78 15.22
CA VAL A 27 25.71 16.79 14.16
C VAL A 27 24.46 17.69 14.22
N ASN A 28 24.69 19.00 14.25
CA ASN A 28 23.63 20.00 14.22
C ASN A 28 23.26 20.39 12.79
N ILE A 29 21.96 20.56 12.53
CA ILE A 29 21.43 20.92 11.22
C ILE A 29 20.79 22.31 11.31
N SER A 30 21.23 23.24 10.46
CA SER A 30 20.66 24.59 10.41
C SER A 30 19.19 24.58 9.96
N LYS A 31 18.47 25.68 10.21
CA LYS A 31 17.08 25.81 9.75
C LYS A 31 17.02 25.93 8.22
N GLU A 32 18.00 26.60 7.66
CA GLU A 32 18.16 26.86 6.23
C GLU A 32 18.43 25.57 5.47
N ALA A 33 19.30 24.69 5.99
CA ALA A 33 19.56 23.39 5.38
C ALA A 33 18.32 22.49 5.37
N ARG A 34 17.56 22.46 6.47
CA ARG A 34 16.30 21.71 6.55
C ARG A 34 15.27 22.22 5.54
N SER A 35 15.11 23.54 5.43
CA SER A 35 14.21 24.16 4.45
C SER A 35 14.64 23.89 3.01
N ALA A 36 15.95 23.93 2.72
CA ALA A 36 16.49 23.60 1.41
C ALA A 36 16.21 22.14 1.03
N ILE A 37 16.46 21.20 1.95
CA ILE A 37 16.20 19.77 1.72
C ILE A 37 14.70 19.50 1.56
N SER A 38 13.84 20.18 2.32
CA SER A 38 12.38 20.08 2.16
C SER A 38 11.95 20.46 0.75
N ARG A 39 12.40 21.63 0.25
CA ARG A 39 12.08 22.09 -1.10
C ARG A 39 12.66 21.16 -2.17
N ALA A 40 13.89 20.70 -1.97
CA ALA A 40 14.54 19.76 -2.88
C ALA A 40 13.78 18.42 -2.96
N ALA A 41 13.25 17.91 -1.84
CA ALA A 41 12.45 16.69 -1.81
C ALA A 41 11.13 16.85 -2.59
N SER A 42 10.47 18.00 -2.47
CA SER A 42 9.25 18.29 -3.26
C SER A 42 9.55 18.35 -4.75
N VAL A 43 10.64 19.02 -5.15
CA VAL A 43 11.10 19.06 -6.55
C VAL A 43 11.50 17.66 -7.04
N PHE A 44 12.14 16.86 -6.20
CA PHE A 44 12.51 15.48 -6.53
C PHE A 44 11.28 14.62 -6.86
N VAL A 45 10.21 14.70 -6.07
CA VAL A 45 8.96 13.97 -6.35
C VAL A 45 8.36 14.40 -7.69
N LEU A 46 8.31 15.71 -7.98
CA LEU A 46 7.81 16.23 -9.24
C LEU A 46 8.65 15.77 -10.43
N TYR A 47 9.97 15.85 -10.30
CA TYR A 47 10.91 15.45 -11.34
C TYR A 47 10.83 13.94 -11.61
N ALA A 48 10.84 13.11 -10.57
CA ALA A 48 10.68 11.66 -10.67
C ALA A 48 9.35 11.27 -11.33
N THR A 49 8.26 11.96 -10.97
CA THR A 49 6.94 11.73 -11.57
C THR A 49 6.95 12.11 -13.06
N SER A 50 7.60 13.21 -13.43
CA SER A 50 7.72 13.65 -14.82
C SER A 50 8.52 12.64 -15.66
N CYS A 51 9.67 12.18 -15.17
CA CYS A 51 10.48 11.17 -15.83
C CYS A 51 9.73 9.83 -15.98
N ALA A 52 9.08 9.35 -14.92
CA ALA A 52 8.27 8.13 -14.98
C ALA A 52 7.11 8.27 -15.99
N ASN A 53 6.49 9.45 -16.06
CA ASN A 53 5.44 9.72 -17.04
C ASN A 53 5.96 9.65 -18.47
N ASN A 54 7.18 10.12 -18.74
CA ASN A 54 7.79 9.98 -20.06
C ASN A 54 7.95 8.50 -20.45
N PHE A 55 8.33 7.62 -19.53
CA PHE A 55 8.39 6.17 -19.79
C PHE A 55 7.02 5.54 -20.04
N ALA A 56 6.01 5.90 -19.25
CA ALA A 56 4.65 5.43 -19.47
C ALA A 56 4.12 5.85 -20.85
N MET A 57 4.33 7.12 -21.21
CA MET A 57 3.90 7.69 -22.50
C MET A 57 4.65 7.07 -23.69
N LYS A 58 5.97 6.82 -23.56
CA LYS A 58 6.76 6.04 -24.55
C LYS A 58 6.16 4.65 -24.75
N GLY A 59 5.65 4.03 -23.68
CA GLY A 59 4.92 2.76 -23.72
C GLY A 59 3.45 2.86 -24.16
N LYS A 60 2.98 4.01 -24.66
CA LYS A 60 1.59 4.30 -25.03
C LYS A 60 0.58 4.06 -23.89
N ARG A 61 1.01 4.17 -22.64
CA ARG A 61 0.19 4.02 -21.45
C ARG A 61 -0.13 5.37 -20.83
N LYS A 62 -1.35 5.51 -20.32
CA LYS A 62 -1.80 6.69 -19.56
C LYS A 62 -1.70 6.49 -18.04
N THR A 63 -1.26 5.31 -17.62
CA THR A 63 -1.14 4.92 -16.22
C THR A 63 0.31 4.61 -15.91
N LEU A 64 0.81 5.24 -14.83
CA LEU A 64 2.14 4.97 -14.29
C LEU A 64 2.16 3.60 -13.62
N ASN A 65 3.14 2.80 -14.00
CA ASN A 65 3.43 1.50 -13.39
C ASN A 65 4.75 1.57 -12.61
N ALA A 66 4.95 0.61 -11.70
CA ALA A 66 6.19 0.49 -10.94
C ALA A 66 7.44 0.36 -11.82
N SER A 67 7.32 -0.28 -12.99
CA SER A 67 8.41 -0.38 -13.97
C SER A 67 8.87 0.99 -14.48
N ASP A 68 7.93 1.93 -14.67
CA ASP A 68 8.24 3.27 -15.19
C ASP A 68 9.05 4.07 -14.18
N VAL A 69 8.69 3.93 -12.89
CA VAL A 69 9.43 4.56 -11.79
C VAL A 69 10.83 3.96 -11.68
N LEU A 70 10.99 2.65 -11.81
CA LEU A 70 12.30 2.01 -11.78
C LEU A 70 13.19 2.47 -12.95
N SER A 71 12.65 2.56 -14.17
CA SER A 71 13.37 3.10 -15.33
C SER A 71 13.70 4.59 -15.18
N ALA A 72 12.79 5.37 -14.57
CA ALA A 72 13.05 6.78 -14.27
C ALA A 72 14.23 6.96 -13.31
N MET A 73 14.37 6.10 -12.28
CA MET A 73 15.51 6.16 -11.37
C MET A 73 16.85 5.92 -12.08
N GLU A 74 16.87 5.12 -13.15
CA GLU A 74 18.06 4.91 -13.96
C GLU A 74 18.37 6.13 -14.85
N GLU A 75 17.35 6.74 -15.46
CA GLU A 75 17.51 7.97 -16.29
C GLU A 75 17.91 9.20 -15.45
N MET A 76 17.47 9.26 -14.19
CA MET A 76 17.81 10.32 -13.24
C MET A 76 19.15 10.12 -12.54
N GLU A 77 19.93 9.10 -12.91
CA GLU A 77 21.22 8.75 -12.27
C GLU A 77 21.14 8.37 -10.78
N PHE A 78 19.98 7.84 -10.36
CA PHE A 78 19.76 7.29 -9.03
C PHE A 78 19.71 5.75 -9.05
N GLN A 79 20.60 5.10 -9.80
CA GLN A 79 20.61 3.63 -9.96
C GLN A 79 20.75 2.89 -8.63
N ARG A 80 21.39 3.52 -7.63
CA ARG A 80 21.52 2.99 -6.27
C ARG A 80 20.18 2.76 -5.58
N PHE A 81 19.10 3.44 -6.00
CA PHE A 81 17.76 3.24 -5.46
C PHE A 81 17.00 2.08 -6.09
N VAL A 82 17.45 1.56 -7.25
CA VAL A 82 16.72 0.53 -7.99
C VAL A 82 16.59 -0.77 -7.19
N ALA A 83 17.69 -1.24 -6.58
CA ALA A 83 17.68 -2.45 -5.77
C ALA A 83 16.75 -2.35 -4.55
N PRO A 84 16.87 -1.34 -3.65
CA PRO A 84 15.98 -1.22 -2.50
C PRO A 84 14.51 -0.97 -2.90
N LEU A 85 14.25 -0.28 -4.01
CA LEU A 85 12.88 -0.10 -4.51
C LEU A 85 12.25 -1.41 -5.01
N LYS A 86 13.03 -2.31 -5.64
CA LYS A 86 12.55 -3.64 -6.04
C LYS A 86 12.19 -4.48 -4.83
N GLU A 87 13.03 -4.48 -3.79
CA GLU A 87 12.77 -5.18 -2.54
C GLU A 87 11.49 -4.65 -1.86
N ALA A 88 11.35 -3.33 -1.75
CA ALA A 88 10.15 -2.70 -1.20
C ALA A 88 8.88 -3.05 -2.01
N LEU A 89 8.98 -3.10 -3.34
CA LEU A 89 7.87 -3.49 -4.22
C LEU A 89 7.46 -4.96 -4.00
N GLU A 90 8.42 -5.85 -3.81
CA GLU A 90 8.14 -7.25 -3.49
C GLU A 90 7.47 -7.40 -2.12
N ALA A 91 8.00 -6.74 -1.10
CA ALA A 91 7.41 -6.73 0.25
C ALA A 91 5.97 -6.23 0.22
N TYR A 92 5.70 -5.12 -0.50
CA TYR A 92 4.36 -4.59 -0.70
C TYR A 92 3.44 -5.61 -1.37
N ARG A 93 3.89 -6.26 -2.46
CA ARG A 93 3.09 -7.28 -3.15
C ARG A 93 2.76 -8.48 -2.28
N ARG A 94 3.69 -8.92 -1.42
CA ARG A 94 3.46 -10.01 -0.45
C ARG A 94 2.39 -9.60 0.57
N GLU A 95 2.49 -8.39 1.13
CA GLU A 95 1.51 -7.89 2.09
C GLU A 95 0.10 -7.76 1.48
N GLN A 96 0.00 -7.28 0.24
CA GLN A 96 -1.29 -7.16 -0.45
C GLN A 96 -1.95 -8.52 -0.73
N ARG A 97 -1.17 -9.57 -0.99
CA ARG A 97 -1.70 -10.94 -1.14
C ARG A 97 -2.22 -11.48 0.18
N GLY A 98 -1.46 -11.33 1.27
CA GLY A 98 -1.89 -11.76 2.60
C GLY A 98 -3.19 -11.08 3.07
N LYS A 99 -3.40 -9.80 2.75
CA LYS A 99 -4.67 -9.10 3.04
C LYS A 99 -5.85 -9.66 2.27
N LYS A 100 -5.66 -10.05 1.00
CA LYS A 100 -6.70 -10.67 0.16
C LYS A 100 -7.05 -12.06 0.67
N GLU A 101 -6.04 -12.87 0.96
CA GLU A 101 -6.21 -14.22 1.51
C GLU A 101 -6.93 -14.18 2.87
N ALA A 102 -6.57 -13.24 3.77
CA ALA A 102 -7.27 -13.07 5.05
C ALA A 102 -8.74 -12.62 4.89
N SER A 103 -9.04 -11.83 3.87
CA SER A 103 -10.42 -11.41 3.54
C SER A 103 -11.25 -12.57 2.99
N GLU A 104 -10.66 -13.39 2.11
CA GLU A 104 -11.31 -14.57 1.53
C GLU A 104 -11.55 -15.66 2.58
N GLN A 105 -10.60 -15.86 3.50
CA GLN A 105 -10.73 -16.80 4.60
C GLN A 105 -11.88 -16.38 5.54
N LYS A 106 -11.98 -15.10 5.89
CA LYS A 106 -13.09 -14.56 6.69
C LYS A 106 -14.45 -14.74 6.01
N LYS A 107 -14.51 -14.64 4.69
CA LYS A 107 -15.75 -14.87 3.93
C LYS A 107 -16.13 -16.35 3.96
N LYS A 108 -15.18 -17.25 3.73
CA LYS A 108 -15.40 -18.71 3.81
C LYS A 108 -15.83 -19.18 5.20
N ASP A 109 -15.25 -18.63 6.26
CA ASP A 109 -15.65 -18.97 7.63
C ASP A 109 -17.06 -18.46 7.97
N LYS A 110 -17.46 -17.29 7.43
CA LYS A 110 -18.84 -16.79 7.56
C LYS A 110 -19.85 -17.66 6.80
N ASP A 111 -19.52 -18.05 5.58
CA ASP A 111 -20.40 -18.89 4.76
C ASP A 111 -20.57 -20.27 5.41
N ARG A 112 -19.48 -20.90 5.90
CA ARG A 112 -19.54 -22.18 6.64
C ARG A 112 -20.37 -22.09 7.91
N LYS A 113 -20.26 -20.99 8.66
CA LYS A 113 -21.04 -20.81 9.88
C LYS A 113 -22.53 -20.66 9.60
N THR A 114 -22.88 -19.90 8.56
CA THR A 114 -24.26 -19.75 8.09
C THR A 114 -24.84 -21.09 7.65
N ASP A 115 -24.07 -21.88 6.90
CA ASP A 115 -24.50 -23.21 6.43
C ASP A 115 -24.76 -24.17 7.60
N SER A 116 -23.87 -24.18 8.61
CA SER A 116 -24.06 -24.98 9.83
C SER A 116 -25.25 -24.55 10.68
N GLU A 117 -25.57 -23.25 10.71
CA GLU A 117 -26.73 -22.71 11.42
C GLU A 117 -28.03 -23.09 10.71
N ILE A 118 -28.07 -23.05 9.37
CA ILE A 118 -29.21 -23.49 8.56
C ILE A 118 -29.41 -25.01 8.69
N GLU A 119 -28.35 -25.81 8.64
CA GLU A 119 -28.42 -27.26 8.77
C GLU A 119 -28.97 -27.68 10.15
N HIS A 120 -28.52 -26.99 11.21
CA HIS A 120 -29.00 -27.22 12.57
C HIS A 120 -30.49 -26.86 12.72
N ASP A 121 -30.93 -25.73 12.17
CA ASP A 121 -32.33 -25.31 12.25
C ASP A 121 -33.26 -26.26 11.45
N PHE A 122 -32.79 -26.73 10.28
CA PHE A 122 -33.48 -27.72 9.47
C PHE A 122 -33.71 -29.05 10.21
N TRP A 123 -32.67 -29.60 10.85
CA TRP A 123 -32.79 -30.85 11.62
C TRP A 123 -33.68 -30.70 12.86
N LEU A 124 -33.66 -29.52 13.51
CA LEU A 124 -34.58 -29.19 14.60
C LEU A 124 -36.04 -29.20 14.14
N GLU A 125 -36.32 -28.67 12.96
CA GLU A 125 -37.66 -28.60 12.40
C GLU A 125 -38.17 -29.99 11.97
N VAL A 126 -37.32 -30.80 11.31
CA VAL A 126 -37.63 -32.20 11.00
C VAL A 126 -37.90 -33.02 12.26
N SER A 127 -37.13 -32.83 13.33
CA SER A 127 -37.33 -33.55 14.59
C SER A 127 -38.65 -33.17 15.29
N LYS A 128 -39.06 -31.90 15.19
CA LYS A 128 -40.38 -31.44 15.69
C LYS A 128 -41.53 -32.03 14.86
N ALA A 129 -41.38 -32.07 13.54
CA ALA A 129 -42.39 -32.66 12.64
C ALA A 129 -42.54 -34.18 12.85
N GLY A 130 -41.42 -34.89 13.04
CA GLY A 130 -41.42 -36.33 13.31
C GLY A 130 -42.05 -36.69 14.67
N ALA A 131 -41.90 -35.86 15.70
CA ALA A 131 -42.55 -36.06 17.00
C ALA A 131 -44.08 -35.93 16.95
N CYS A 132 -44.63 -35.20 15.97
CA CYS A 132 -46.07 -34.95 15.84
C CYS A 132 -46.87 -36.17 15.34
N GLN A 133 -46.21 -37.16 14.73
CA GLN A 133 -46.88 -38.38 14.21
C GLN A 133 -47.00 -39.53 15.23
N ALA A 134 -46.37 -39.42 16.41
CA ALA A 134 -46.39 -40.47 17.43
C ALA A 134 -47.46 -40.28 18.53
N GLN A 135 -48.24 -39.18 18.52
CA GLN A 135 -49.27 -38.89 19.53
C GLN A 135 -50.72 -39.11 19.05
N SER A 136 -50.91 -39.73 17.88
CA SER A 136 -52.24 -39.92 17.29
C SER A 136 -52.70 -41.38 17.20
N ILE A 137 -52.18 -42.26 18.06
CA ILE A 137 -52.69 -43.64 18.23
C ILE A 137 -53.20 -43.80 19.66
#